data_AF-A0AAP0KB35-F1
#
_entry.id   AF-A0AAP0KB35-F1
#
_cell.length_a   1.000
_cell.length_b   1.000
_cell.length_c   1.000
_cell.angle_alpha   90.00
_cell.angle_beta   90.00
_cell.angle_gamma   90.00
#
_symmetry.space_group_name_H-M   'P 1'
#
loop_
_entity.id
_entity.type
_entity.pdbx_description
1 polymer ?
#
loop_
_entity_poly.entity_id
_entity_poly.type
_entity_poly.pdbx_seq_one_letter_code
_entity_poly.pdbx_strand_id
1 'polypeptide(L)'
;MSKFRHLFCVVFLLVLLNSGQVLCHTKGIRPRRSHGKRFSYNVTHTQLIEQQFMTWVRFVGSLRHSLFSVAINKLFPSFTLTVSKNPANGDFTTIQAAIDSLPFINILRVVIKVKAGVYKEKVNIPTLKSFITIEGAGADKTIVQWGDTAQTIGPGGRPMGTFNSATFAVNSLYFIAKNITFQNTTPLPPPGAVGKQAVAFRISGDTAAFLGCRFLGAQDTLYDHVGRHYYKDCYIEGSVDFIFGNGLSLFEGCHVHAIAQNYGALTAQGRGSLLEDTGFSFVNCKVTGSGALYLGRAWGTFSRVIFAYTYMDNIIVPKGWYNWGDPNRELTVFYGQYKCSGPGSSFAGRVSWSRELTDAEAKPFISLNFIDGSEWITLDISAPYN
;
A
#
# COMPACT_ATOMS: atom_id res chain seq x y z
N MET A 1 -40.34 33.08 -12.93
CA MET A 1 -38.92 33.21 -13.34
C MET A 1 -38.31 31.81 -13.56
N SER A 2 -38.79 31.12 -14.60
CA SER A 2 -38.65 29.66 -14.78
C SER A 2 -38.16 29.27 -16.18
N LYS A 3 -37.22 30.03 -16.78
CA LYS A 3 -36.67 29.71 -18.10
C LYS A 3 -35.14 29.78 -18.23
N PHE A 4 -34.42 29.96 -17.11
CA PHE A 4 -32.94 30.01 -17.12
C PHE A 4 -32.24 28.79 -16.50
N ARG A 5 -32.99 27.82 -15.94
CA ARG A 5 -32.43 26.60 -15.32
C ARG A 5 -32.39 25.36 -16.21
N HIS A 6 -32.97 25.39 -17.42
CA HIS A 6 -32.95 24.25 -18.35
C HIS A 6 -31.95 24.39 -19.49
N LEU A 7 -31.42 25.58 -19.75
CA LEU A 7 -30.42 25.77 -20.80
C LEU A 7 -29.01 25.31 -20.34
N PHE A 8 -28.72 25.36 -19.04
CA PHE A 8 -27.42 24.95 -18.50
C PHE A 8 -27.27 23.42 -18.37
N CYS A 9 -28.37 22.67 -18.24
CA CYS A 9 -28.33 21.21 -18.16
C CYS A 9 -28.23 20.52 -19.54
N VAL A 10 -28.66 21.17 -20.63
CA VAL A 10 -28.60 20.58 -21.97
C VAL A 10 -27.22 20.75 -22.61
N VAL A 11 -26.49 21.82 -22.30
CA VAL A 11 -25.12 22.02 -22.80
C VAL A 11 -24.12 21.06 -22.13
N PHE A 12 -24.33 20.68 -20.88
CA PHE A 12 -23.43 19.74 -20.17
C PHE A 12 -23.65 18.27 -20.59
N LEU A 13 -24.84 17.91 -21.06
CA LEU A 13 -25.17 16.56 -21.54
C LEU A 13 -24.71 16.29 -22.98
N LEU A 14 -24.48 17.33 -23.79
CA LEU A 14 -23.96 17.19 -25.17
C LEU A 14 -22.43 17.11 -25.23
N VAL A 15 -21.71 17.48 -24.17
CA VAL A 15 -20.25 17.30 -24.08
C VAL A 15 -19.86 15.89 -23.64
N LEU A 16 -20.81 15.09 -23.12
CA LEU A 16 -20.56 13.71 -22.66
C LEU A 16 -21.01 12.61 -23.64
N LEU A 17 -21.55 12.96 -24.81
CA LEU A 17 -22.03 11.99 -25.81
C LEU A 17 -21.34 12.07 -27.18
N ASN A 18 -20.22 12.78 -27.28
CA ASN A 18 -19.39 12.81 -28.49
C ASN A 18 -18.04 12.11 -28.24
N SER A 19 -18.09 10.80 -28.00
CA SER A 19 -16.93 9.92 -28.11
C SER A 19 -16.59 9.70 -29.59
N GLY A 20 -16.19 10.79 -30.25
CA GLY A 20 -15.57 10.79 -31.55
C GLY A 20 -14.07 10.55 -31.37
N GLN A 21 -13.60 9.41 -31.88
CA GLN A 21 -12.22 9.07 -32.23
C GLN A 21 -11.15 10.07 -31.76
N VAL A 22 -10.46 9.73 -30.67
CA VAL A 22 -9.14 10.30 -30.42
C VAL A 22 -8.19 9.69 -31.45
N LEU A 23 -8.07 10.37 -32.60
CA LEU A 23 -6.93 10.24 -33.50
C LEU A 23 -5.68 10.65 -32.71
N CYS A 24 -5.01 9.67 -32.12
CA CYS A 24 -3.62 9.84 -31.72
C CYS A 24 -2.78 10.02 -32.99
N HIS A 25 -2.57 11.27 -33.41
CA HIS A 25 -1.48 11.64 -34.28
C HIS A 25 -0.15 11.40 -33.54
N THR A 26 0.34 10.17 -33.56
CA THR A 26 1.77 9.93 -33.46
C THR A 26 2.32 9.94 -34.87
N LYS A 27 3.18 10.93 -35.18
CA LYS A 27 3.99 10.91 -36.39
C LYS A 27 4.71 9.57 -36.45
N GLY A 28 4.40 8.77 -37.48
CA GLY A 28 5.01 7.47 -37.69
C GLY A 28 6.52 7.58 -37.80
N ILE A 29 7.23 7.17 -36.76
CA ILE A 29 8.64 6.83 -36.85
C ILE A 29 8.68 5.41 -37.41
N ARG A 30 8.89 5.31 -38.73
CA ARG A 30 9.28 4.03 -39.36
C ARG A 30 10.65 3.63 -38.80
N PRO A 31 10.83 2.41 -38.26
CA PRO A 31 12.15 1.90 -37.95
C PRO A 31 12.94 1.79 -39.26
N ARG A 32 14.04 2.53 -39.34
CA ARG A 32 15.03 2.39 -40.41
C ARG A 32 15.61 0.97 -40.32
N ARG A 33 15.59 0.21 -41.43
CA ARG A 33 16.22 -1.10 -41.51
C ARG A 33 17.70 -0.97 -41.09
N SER A 34 18.03 -1.48 -39.92
CA SER A 34 19.41 -1.68 -39.50
C SER A 34 19.95 -2.91 -40.22
N HIS A 35 21.00 -2.74 -41.01
CA HIS A 35 21.76 -3.84 -41.58
C HIS A 35 22.32 -4.73 -40.48
N GLY A 36 22.24 -6.04 -40.72
CA GLY A 36 22.59 -7.07 -39.77
C GLY A 36 23.98 -6.89 -39.18
N LYS A 37 24.05 -6.91 -37.84
CA LYS A 37 25.20 -7.47 -37.14
C LYS A 37 24.82 -8.88 -36.70
N ARG A 38 25.44 -9.86 -37.35
CA ARG A 38 25.53 -11.24 -36.84
C ARG A 38 26.12 -11.17 -35.43
N PHE A 39 25.38 -11.66 -34.45
CA PHE A 39 25.96 -12.07 -33.16
C PHE A 39 25.79 -13.58 -33.05
N SER A 40 26.91 -14.29 -33.03
CA SER A 40 27.00 -15.69 -32.66
C SER A 40 27.05 -15.78 -31.14
N TYR A 41 25.98 -16.22 -30.47
CA TYR A 41 26.03 -16.86 -29.17
C TYR A 41 24.73 -17.66 -28.99
N ASN A 42 24.84 -18.95 -28.69
CA ASN A 42 23.70 -19.79 -28.29
C ASN A 42 23.26 -19.35 -26.89
N VAL A 43 22.44 -18.31 -26.82
CA VAL A 43 21.80 -17.83 -25.60
C VAL A 43 20.58 -18.72 -25.35
N THR A 44 20.47 -19.30 -24.16
CA THR A 44 19.29 -20.11 -23.80
C THR A 44 18.04 -19.23 -23.74
N HIS A 45 16.86 -19.81 -23.98
CA HIS A 45 15.58 -19.08 -23.91
C HIS A 45 15.41 -18.36 -22.55
N THR A 46 15.88 -18.98 -21.46
CA THR A 46 15.91 -18.40 -20.11
C THR A 46 16.77 -17.14 -20.03
N GLN A 47 17.98 -17.16 -20.58
CA GLN A 47 18.88 -15.99 -20.61
C GLN A 47 18.32 -14.84 -21.48
N LEU A 48 17.54 -15.17 -22.51
CA LEU A 48 16.90 -14.20 -23.39
C LEU A 48 15.71 -13.52 -22.69
N ILE A 49 14.93 -14.28 -21.91
CA ILE A 49 13.91 -13.76 -20.99
C ILE A 49 14.55 -12.90 -19.91
N GLU A 50 15.65 -13.33 -19.30
CA GLU A 50 16.39 -12.55 -18.31
C GLU A 50 16.90 -11.23 -18.89
N GLN A 51 17.47 -11.22 -20.10
CA GLN A 51 17.91 -9.97 -20.74
C GLN A 51 16.76 -9.03 -21.07
N GLN A 52 15.65 -9.54 -21.60
CA GLN A 52 14.46 -8.73 -21.87
C GLN A 52 13.88 -8.18 -20.56
N PHE A 53 13.84 -9.00 -19.53
CA PHE A 53 13.41 -8.62 -18.20
C PHE A 53 14.34 -7.56 -17.59
N MET A 54 15.66 -7.71 -17.67
CA MET A 54 16.63 -6.73 -17.20
C MET A 54 16.55 -5.41 -17.94
N THR A 55 16.28 -5.47 -19.24
CA THR A 55 16.07 -4.28 -20.07
C THR A 55 14.78 -3.58 -19.63
N TRP A 56 13.73 -4.34 -19.31
CA TRP A 56 12.49 -3.81 -18.73
C TRP A 56 12.69 -3.22 -17.33
N VAL A 57 13.43 -3.89 -16.42
CA VAL A 57 13.76 -3.37 -15.09
C VAL A 57 14.53 -2.06 -15.19
N ARG A 58 15.52 -1.98 -16.09
CA ARG A 58 16.27 -0.74 -16.36
C ARG A 58 15.38 0.34 -16.95
N PHE A 59 14.47 -0.03 -17.87
CA PHE A 59 13.52 0.88 -18.47
C PHE A 59 12.55 1.46 -17.41
N VAL A 60 11.86 0.61 -16.65
CA VAL A 60 10.96 1.03 -15.56
C VAL A 60 11.70 1.82 -14.50
N GLY A 61 12.90 1.40 -14.09
CA GLY A 61 13.74 2.17 -13.17
C GLY A 61 14.32 3.48 -13.74
N SER A 62 14.20 3.72 -15.05
CA SER A 62 14.67 4.94 -15.72
C SER A 62 13.55 5.91 -16.11
N LEU A 63 12.31 5.45 -16.13
CA LEU A 63 11.16 6.28 -16.41
C LEU A 63 10.88 7.15 -15.17
N ARG A 64 10.91 8.47 -15.34
CA ARG A 64 10.37 9.42 -14.34
C ARG A 64 8.85 9.26 -14.34
N HIS A 65 8.36 8.27 -13.60
CA HIS A 65 6.94 7.91 -13.50
C HIS A 65 6.15 8.85 -12.59
N SER A 66 6.28 10.15 -12.78
CA SER A 66 5.31 11.09 -12.22
C SER A 66 4.14 11.21 -13.21
N LEU A 67 3.23 10.22 -13.20
CA LEU A 67 1.85 10.44 -13.67
C LEU A 67 1.10 11.41 -12.72
N PHE A 68 1.71 11.71 -11.58
CA PHE A 68 1.24 12.62 -10.55
C PHE A 68 2.06 13.91 -10.60
N SER A 69 1.43 15.02 -11.01
CA SER A 69 1.99 16.38 -10.96
C SER A 69 2.86 16.60 -9.72
N VAL A 70 4.06 17.20 -9.88
CA VAL A 70 5.07 17.46 -8.83
C VAL A 70 4.41 17.64 -7.45
N ALA A 71 4.62 16.66 -6.58
CA ALA A 71 3.92 16.54 -5.32
C ALA A 71 4.53 17.48 -4.27
N ILE A 72 3.92 18.67 -4.05
CA ILE A 72 4.39 19.59 -3.02
C ILE A 72 3.81 19.16 -1.66
N ASN A 73 4.53 18.28 -0.95
CA ASN A 73 4.20 17.95 0.42
C ASN A 73 4.47 19.14 1.35
N LYS A 74 3.43 19.64 2.04
CA LYS A 74 3.57 20.71 3.05
C LYS A 74 3.90 20.09 4.39
N LEU A 75 5.15 20.10 4.81
CA LEU A 75 5.58 19.35 6.01
C LEU A 75 5.46 20.14 7.32
N PHE A 76 5.57 21.46 7.26
CA PHE A 76 5.44 22.31 8.44
C PHE A 76 3.97 22.47 8.83
N PRO A 77 3.62 22.27 10.11
CA PRO A 77 2.25 22.44 10.57
C PRO A 77 1.82 23.90 10.43
N SER A 78 0.71 24.13 9.72
CA SER A 78 0.03 25.43 9.75
C SER A 78 -0.87 25.54 10.97
N PHE A 79 -1.35 24.41 11.49
CA PHE A 79 -2.28 24.34 12.60
C PHE A 79 -2.12 23.03 13.38
N THR A 80 -2.32 23.07 14.69
CA THR A 80 -2.27 21.89 15.56
C THR A 80 -3.54 21.79 16.39
N LEU A 81 -4.15 20.60 16.41
CA LEU A 81 -5.26 20.22 17.27
C LEU A 81 -4.81 19.15 18.26
N THR A 82 -5.40 19.12 19.44
CA THR A 82 -5.17 18.09 20.46
C THR A 82 -6.44 17.28 20.69
N VAL A 83 -6.31 15.95 20.60
CA VAL A 83 -7.37 15.00 20.94
C VAL A 83 -7.02 14.32 22.27
N SER A 84 -7.93 14.38 23.23
CA SER A 84 -7.77 13.80 24.57
C SER A 84 -9.09 13.25 25.09
N LYS A 85 -9.08 12.03 25.63
CA LYS A 85 -10.28 11.48 26.30
C LYS A 85 -10.73 12.32 27.49
N ASN A 86 -9.82 13.06 28.12
CA ASN A 86 -10.16 14.07 29.11
C ASN A 86 -10.44 15.40 28.39
N PRO A 87 -11.69 15.92 28.41
CA PRO A 87 -12.04 17.19 27.77
C PRO A 87 -11.25 18.39 28.28
N ALA A 88 -10.71 18.35 29.51
CA ALA A 88 -9.90 19.44 30.05
C ALA A 88 -8.51 19.56 29.39
N ASN A 89 -8.07 18.52 28.65
CA ASN A 89 -6.70 18.38 28.13
C ASN A 89 -6.63 18.28 26.60
N GLY A 90 -7.72 18.57 25.88
CA GLY A 90 -7.74 18.55 24.42
C GLY A 90 -8.88 19.37 23.84
N ASP A 91 -8.71 19.78 22.59
CA ASP A 91 -9.73 20.51 21.82
C ASP A 91 -10.92 19.60 21.47
N PHE A 92 -10.66 18.29 21.34
CA PHE A 92 -11.66 17.27 21.05
C PHE A 92 -11.45 16.00 21.88
N THR A 93 -12.51 15.23 22.07
CA THR A 93 -12.46 13.93 22.76
C THR A 93 -12.31 12.73 21.82
N THR A 94 -12.59 12.92 20.53
CA THR A 94 -12.48 11.90 19.49
C THR A 94 -11.69 12.42 18.30
N ILE A 95 -11.06 11.51 17.56
CA ILE A 95 -10.27 11.83 16.38
C ILE A 95 -11.19 12.28 15.24
N GLN A 96 -12.33 11.61 15.06
CA GLN A 96 -13.29 11.96 14.03
C GLN A 96 -13.82 13.40 14.22
N ALA A 97 -14.09 13.84 15.46
CA ALA A 97 -14.56 15.20 15.71
C ALA A 97 -13.50 16.27 15.34
N ALA A 98 -12.23 16.00 15.62
CA ALA A 98 -11.13 16.89 15.23
C ALA A 98 -10.96 16.97 13.70
N ILE A 99 -11.21 15.86 12.98
CA ILE A 99 -11.22 15.86 11.52
C ILE A 99 -12.44 16.64 11.00
N ASP A 100 -13.60 16.47 11.63
CA ASP A 100 -14.86 17.10 11.22
C ASP A 100 -14.92 18.60 11.47
N SER A 101 -14.13 19.12 12.42
CA SER A 101 -13.98 20.56 12.64
C SER A 101 -13.19 21.28 11.55
N LEU A 102 -12.44 20.55 10.72
CA LEU A 102 -11.66 21.14 9.63
C LEU A 102 -12.58 21.59 8.47
N PRO A 103 -12.18 22.61 7.70
CA PRO A 103 -12.89 23.01 6.51
C PRO A 103 -13.13 21.84 5.55
N PHE A 104 -14.22 21.91 4.79
CA PHE A 104 -14.58 20.86 3.81
C PHE A 104 -13.44 20.57 2.81
N ILE A 105 -12.73 21.61 2.39
CA ILE A 105 -11.51 21.51 1.59
C ILE A 105 -10.34 21.93 2.47
N ASN A 106 -9.41 21.02 2.75
CA ASN A 106 -8.19 21.32 3.48
C ASN A 106 -6.98 21.33 2.55
N ILE A 107 -6.27 22.47 2.52
CA ILE A 107 -5.05 22.68 1.71
C ILE A 107 -3.82 22.98 2.57
N LEU A 108 -3.96 22.96 3.90
CA LEU A 108 -2.90 23.28 4.85
C LEU A 108 -2.57 22.05 5.70
N ARG A 109 -1.31 21.95 6.14
CA ARG A 109 -0.88 20.85 7.01
C ARG A 109 -1.47 21.05 8.41
N VAL A 110 -2.35 20.14 8.80
CA VAL A 110 -2.93 20.11 10.15
C VAL A 110 -2.37 18.91 10.90
N VAL A 111 -1.77 19.15 12.07
CA VAL A 111 -1.32 18.08 12.96
C VAL A 111 -2.36 17.87 14.04
N ILE A 112 -2.92 16.67 14.12
CA ILE A 112 -3.82 16.24 15.18
C ILE A 112 -3.01 15.37 16.14
N LYS A 113 -2.63 15.95 17.28
CA LYS A 113 -1.91 15.26 18.36
C LYS A 113 -2.89 14.49 19.22
N VAL A 114 -2.78 13.18 19.24
CA VAL A 114 -3.65 12.27 19.98
C VAL A 114 -2.93 11.85 21.25
N LYS A 115 -3.48 12.23 22.41
CA LYS A 115 -2.95 11.85 23.72
C LYS A 115 -3.07 10.34 23.95
N ALA A 116 -2.31 9.82 24.91
CA ALA A 116 -2.38 8.41 25.29
C ALA A 116 -3.81 7.99 25.66
N GLY A 117 -4.23 6.82 25.19
CA GLY A 117 -5.55 6.27 25.44
C GLY A 117 -5.99 5.30 24.36
N VAL A 118 -7.06 4.56 24.69
CA VAL A 118 -7.80 3.72 23.74
C VAL A 118 -9.04 4.47 23.26
N TYR A 119 -9.07 4.75 21.97
CA TYR A 119 -10.13 5.46 21.24
C TYR A 119 -10.95 4.42 20.47
N LYS A 120 -12.15 4.10 20.99
CA LYS A 120 -13.06 3.16 20.35
C LYS A 120 -13.99 3.92 19.40
N GLU A 121 -13.49 4.19 18.21
CA GLU A 121 -14.20 4.94 17.18
C GLU A 121 -13.82 4.45 15.79
N LYS A 122 -14.69 4.68 14.82
CA LYS A 122 -14.41 4.48 13.40
C LYS A 122 -14.10 5.83 12.78
N VAL A 123 -12.94 5.93 12.13
CA VAL A 123 -12.44 7.20 11.60
C VAL A 123 -12.40 7.16 10.08
N ASN A 124 -12.88 8.21 9.43
CA ASN A 124 -12.83 8.40 7.99
C ASN A 124 -12.35 9.81 7.65
N ILE A 125 -11.25 9.90 6.91
CA ILE A 125 -10.75 11.14 6.30
C ILE A 125 -11.24 11.20 4.84
N PRO A 126 -12.18 12.11 4.50
CA PRO A 126 -12.69 12.27 3.14
C PRO A 126 -11.63 12.81 2.18
N THR A 127 -11.80 12.58 0.88
CA THR A 127 -10.84 12.93 -0.18
C THR A 127 -10.40 14.39 -0.20
N LEU A 128 -11.27 15.33 0.17
CA LEU A 128 -10.98 16.76 0.14
C LEU A 128 -10.27 17.28 1.40
N LYS A 129 -9.97 16.40 2.37
CA LYS A 129 -9.23 16.72 3.60
C LYS A 129 -7.77 16.25 3.53
N SER A 130 -7.01 16.78 2.55
CA SER A 130 -5.58 16.46 2.35
C SER A 130 -4.70 17.06 3.45
N PHE A 131 -3.42 16.67 3.49
CA PHE A 131 -2.40 17.23 4.42
C PHE A 131 -2.74 17.08 5.91
N ILE A 132 -3.44 16.02 6.30
CA ILE A 132 -3.64 15.69 7.72
C ILE A 132 -2.47 14.85 8.22
N THR A 133 -1.95 15.21 9.40
CA THR A 133 -1.03 14.39 10.18
C THR A 133 -1.72 13.93 11.46
N ILE A 134 -1.69 12.64 11.74
CA ILE A 134 -2.10 12.07 13.03
C ILE A 134 -0.83 11.69 13.81
N GLU A 135 -0.65 12.25 15.00
CA GLU A 135 0.53 12.02 15.83
C GLU A 135 0.11 11.52 17.21
N GLY A 136 0.36 10.24 17.50
CA GLY A 136 0.09 9.66 18.81
C GLY A 136 1.21 9.96 19.82
N ALA A 137 0.88 9.82 21.11
CA ALA A 137 1.85 9.96 22.21
C ALA A 137 2.82 8.76 22.36
N GLY A 138 2.87 7.86 21.37
CA GLY A 138 3.54 6.56 21.42
C GLY A 138 2.59 5.48 20.90
N ALA A 139 3.09 4.59 20.03
CA ALA A 139 2.24 3.58 19.41
C ALA A 139 1.76 2.52 20.41
N ASP A 140 2.51 2.26 21.46
CA ASP A 140 2.13 1.43 22.60
C ASP A 140 1.08 2.09 23.51
N LYS A 141 0.91 3.41 23.43
CA LYS A 141 0.06 4.21 24.35
C LYS A 141 -1.20 4.75 23.69
N THR A 142 -1.20 4.89 22.38
CA THR A 142 -2.28 5.55 21.62
C THR A 142 -2.86 4.57 20.62
N ILE A 143 -4.08 4.11 20.87
CA ILE A 143 -4.71 3.03 20.10
C ILE A 143 -6.08 3.51 19.60
N VAL A 144 -6.30 3.48 18.29
CA VAL A 144 -7.61 3.62 17.67
C VAL A 144 -8.11 2.25 17.29
N GLN A 145 -9.30 1.89 17.76
CA GLN A 145 -9.83 0.54 17.55
C GLN A 145 -11.32 0.50 17.19
N TRP A 146 -11.65 -0.42 16.29
CA TRP A 146 -13.02 -0.79 15.95
C TRP A 146 -13.09 -2.30 15.65
N GLY A 147 -14.27 -2.85 15.34
CA GLY A 147 -14.49 -4.30 15.24
C GLY A 147 -15.41 -4.71 14.11
N ASP A 148 -15.40 -3.97 12.99
CA ASP A 148 -16.20 -4.34 11.82
C ASP A 148 -15.51 -5.41 10.99
N THR A 149 -16.32 -6.29 10.40
CA THR A 149 -15.92 -7.25 9.38
C THR A 149 -16.61 -6.93 8.05
N ALA A 150 -16.18 -7.55 6.96
CA ALA A 150 -16.88 -7.47 5.68
C ALA A 150 -18.37 -7.88 5.78
N GLN A 151 -18.70 -8.77 6.71
CA GLN A 151 -20.08 -9.21 6.99
C GLN A 151 -20.89 -8.26 7.88
N THR A 152 -20.25 -7.32 8.58
CA THR A 152 -21.00 -6.38 9.44
C THR A 152 -22.02 -5.62 8.59
N ILE A 153 -23.25 -5.57 9.05
CA ILE A 153 -24.35 -4.91 8.34
C ILE A 153 -24.15 -3.39 8.40
N GLY A 154 -23.99 -2.77 7.24
CA GLY A 154 -23.90 -1.32 7.12
C GLY A 154 -25.27 -0.64 7.09
N PRO A 155 -25.32 0.71 6.99
CA PRO A 155 -26.56 1.49 7.03
C PRO A 155 -27.61 1.11 5.97
N GLY A 156 -27.20 0.54 4.84
CA GLY A 156 -28.09 0.07 3.78
C GLY A 156 -28.70 -1.33 4.00
N GLY A 157 -28.58 -1.91 5.20
CA GLY A 157 -29.10 -3.24 5.53
C GLY A 157 -28.36 -4.39 4.83
N ARG A 158 -27.17 -4.14 4.28
CA ARG A 158 -26.34 -5.11 3.56
C ARG A 158 -24.95 -5.21 4.21
N PRO A 159 -24.24 -6.34 4.06
CA PRO A 159 -22.84 -6.45 4.44
C PRO A 159 -22.02 -5.29 3.86
N MET A 160 -21.22 -4.64 4.70
CA MET A 160 -20.47 -3.45 4.28
C MET A 160 -19.28 -3.76 3.35
N GLY A 161 -18.82 -5.01 3.35
CA GLY A 161 -17.67 -5.46 2.57
C GLY A 161 -16.33 -5.04 3.17
N THR A 162 -15.24 -5.65 2.68
CA THR A 162 -13.88 -5.42 3.19
C THR A 162 -13.50 -3.94 3.20
N PHE A 163 -13.80 -3.22 2.12
CA PHE A 163 -13.44 -1.81 1.97
C PHE A 163 -13.99 -0.91 3.09
N ASN A 164 -15.23 -1.16 3.52
CA ASN A 164 -15.89 -0.37 4.56
C ASN A 164 -15.64 -0.92 5.98
N SER A 165 -15.01 -2.09 6.13
CA SER A 165 -14.70 -2.66 7.45
C SER A 165 -13.57 -1.92 8.20
N ALA A 166 -12.85 -1.03 7.52
CA ALA A 166 -11.71 -0.30 8.07
C ALA A 166 -12.04 0.45 9.36
N THR A 167 -11.26 0.21 10.42
CA THR A 167 -11.29 1.01 11.65
C THR A 167 -10.90 2.46 11.36
N PHE A 168 -9.85 2.65 10.57
CA PHE A 168 -9.38 3.96 10.15
C PHE A 168 -9.22 3.98 8.63
N ALA A 169 -9.97 4.84 7.95
CA ALA A 169 -9.96 4.98 6.50
C ALA A 169 -9.47 6.37 6.08
N VAL A 170 -8.47 6.41 5.21
CA VAL A 170 -7.93 7.64 4.64
C VAL A 170 -8.14 7.63 3.13
N ASN A 171 -8.80 8.66 2.60
CA ASN A 171 -9.08 8.81 1.18
C ASN A 171 -8.44 10.07 0.57
N SER A 172 -7.62 10.79 1.34
CA SER A 172 -7.02 12.06 0.98
C SER A 172 -5.50 11.98 0.80
N LEU A 173 -4.94 12.96 0.11
CA LEU A 173 -3.52 12.99 -0.27
C LEU A 173 -2.65 13.52 0.88
N TYR A 174 -1.36 13.19 0.83
CA TYR A 174 -0.32 13.72 1.73
C TYR A 174 -0.55 13.39 3.21
N PHE A 175 -1.21 12.27 3.51
CA PHE A 175 -1.48 11.85 4.88
C PHE A 175 -0.19 11.42 5.60
N ILE A 176 -0.07 11.75 6.89
CA ILE A 176 1.03 11.26 7.72
C ILE A 176 0.47 10.67 9.00
N ALA A 177 0.95 9.50 9.42
CA ALA A 177 0.72 8.98 10.76
C ALA A 177 2.06 8.73 11.47
N LYS A 178 2.12 9.10 12.75
CA LYS A 178 3.30 8.90 13.61
C LYS A 178 2.89 8.28 14.93
N ASN A 179 3.63 7.27 15.39
CA ASN A 179 3.61 6.78 16.76
C ASN A 179 2.19 6.49 17.30
N ILE A 180 1.37 5.80 16.51
CA ILE A 180 -0.02 5.45 16.85
C ILE A 180 -0.34 4.03 16.37
N THR A 181 -1.21 3.33 17.10
CA THR A 181 -1.75 2.02 16.73
C THR A 181 -3.13 2.15 16.10
N PHE A 182 -3.33 1.46 14.97
CA PHE A 182 -4.61 1.21 14.34
C PHE A 182 -4.97 -0.27 14.49
N GLN A 183 -6.13 -0.57 15.07
CA GLN A 183 -6.50 -1.93 15.41
C GLN A 183 -7.91 -2.28 14.95
N ASN A 184 -8.06 -3.42 14.27
CA ASN A 184 -9.33 -4.12 14.20
C ASN A 184 -9.37 -5.21 15.29
N THR A 185 -10.37 -5.19 16.15
CA THR A 185 -10.48 -6.10 17.30
C THR A 185 -11.16 -7.43 16.98
N THR A 186 -11.55 -7.64 15.72
CA THR A 186 -12.12 -8.92 15.27
C THR A 186 -11.11 -10.05 15.51
N PRO A 187 -11.51 -11.15 16.18
CA PRO A 187 -10.61 -12.26 16.44
C PRO A 187 -10.22 -12.98 15.14
N LEU A 188 -9.14 -13.77 15.21
CA LEU A 188 -8.73 -14.63 14.11
C LEU A 188 -9.89 -15.52 13.65
N PRO A 189 -10.31 -15.45 12.37
CA PRO A 189 -11.40 -16.28 11.90
C PRO A 189 -10.98 -17.75 11.78
N PRO A 190 -11.92 -18.70 11.94
CA PRO A 190 -11.64 -20.10 11.66
C PRO A 190 -11.30 -20.30 10.17
N PRO A 191 -10.49 -21.31 9.81
CA PRO A 191 -10.18 -21.61 8.42
C PRO A 191 -11.42 -21.76 7.55
N GLY A 192 -11.44 -21.09 6.39
CA GLY A 192 -12.56 -21.14 5.45
C GLY A 192 -13.75 -20.25 5.81
N ALA A 193 -13.67 -19.45 6.88
CA ALA A 193 -14.74 -18.53 7.23
C ALA A 193 -14.97 -17.50 6.11
N VAL A 194 -16.24 -17.33 5.73
CA VAL A 194 -16.65 -16.36 4.72
C VAL A 194 -16.88 -15.01 5.39
N GLY A 195 -16.45 -13.93 4.73
CA GLY A 195 -16.81 -12.56 5.10
C GLY A 195 -16.19 -12.04 6.41
N LYS A 196 -15.10 -12.65 6.88
CA LYS A 196 -14.40 -12.29 8.12
C LYS A 196 -13.20 -11.36 7.92
N GLN A 197 -13.00 -10.85 6.70
CA GLN A 197 -12.04 -9.79 6.44
C GLN A 197 -12.33 -8.60 7.35
N ALA A 198 -11.31 -8.05 8.02
CA ALA A 198 -11.50 -7.06 9.07
C ALA A 198 -10.33 -6.06 9.08
N VAL A 199 -10.52 -4.96 8.36
CA VAL A 199 -9.45 -3.99 8.10
C VAL A 199 -9.19 -3.12 9.33
N ALA A 200 -7.93 -3.00 9.75
CA ALA A 200 -7.50 -2.06 10.78
C ALA A 200 -7.26 -0.68 10.17
N PHE A 201 -6.59 -0.63 9.02
CA PHE A 201 -6.27 0.62 8.35
C PHE A 201 -6.41 0.49 6.83
N ARG A 202 -7.03 1.49 6.20
CA ARG A 202 -7.11 1.60 4.74
C ARG A 202 -6.59 2.94 4.26
N ILE A 203 -5.71 2.93 3.27
CA ILE A 203 -5.21 4.13 2.58
C ILE A 203 -5.55 4.09 1.09
N SER A 204 -6.30 5.09 0.63
CA SER A 204 -6.70 5.30 -0.76
C SER A 204 -6.25 6.68 -1.27
N GLY A 205 -5.13 7.20 -0.76
CA GLY A 205 -4.67 8.55 -1.05
C GLY A 205 -3.16 8.56 -1.30
N ASP A 206 -2.73 9.24 -2.36
CA ASP A 206 -1.33 9.27 -2.79
C ASP A 206 -0.43 10.02 -1.80
N THR A 207 0.85 9.65 -1.76
CA THR A 207 1.93 10.26 -0.94
C THR A 207 1.68 10.20 0.58
N ALA A 208 1.36 9.02 1.10
CA ALA A 208 1.16 8.83 2.54
C ALA A 208 2.39 8.25 3.25
N ALA A 209 2.69 8.72 4.46
CA ALA A 209 3.81 8.22 5.27
C ALA A 209 3.37 7.74 6.66
N PHE A 210 3.93 6.63 7.11
CA PHE A 210 3.66 5.98 8.39
C PHE A 210 4.97 5.72 9.11
N LEU A 211 5.13 6.27 10.32
CA LEU A 211 6.40 6.23 11.06
C LEU A 211 6.18 5.71 12.47
N GLY A 212 6.81 4.57 12.80
CA GLY A 212 6.65 3.98 14.13
C GLY A 212 5.21 3.58 14.45
N CYS A 213 4.36 3.38 13.43
CA CYS A 213 2.96 2.99 13.60
C CYS A 213 2.83 1.49 13.83
N ARG A 214 1.71 1.08 14.44
CA ARG A 214 1.33 -0.33 14.56
C ARG A 214 -0.01 -0.57 13.86
N PHE A 215 -0.10 -1.66 13.11
CA PHE A 215 -1.33 -2.10 12.44
C PHE A 215 -1.66 -3.49 12.94
N LEU A 216 -2.75 -3.62 13.69
CA LEU A 216 -3.11 -4.83 14.41
C LEU A 216 -4.45 -5.36 13.90
N GLY A 217 -4.48 -6.61 13.46
CA GLY A 217 -5.68 -7.26 12.96
C GLY A 217 -5.42 -8.73 12.70
N ALA A 218 -6.39 -9.39 12.07
CA ALA A 218 -6.28 -10.79 11.69
C ALA A 218 -6.24 -10.94 10.17
N GLN A 219 -7.38 -11.13 9.52
CA GLN A 219 -7.46 -11.20 8.06
C GLN A 219 -7.63 -9.79 7.49
N ASP A 220 -6.85 -9.45 6.45
CA ASP A 220 -6.93 -8.17 5.74
C ASP A 220 -6.59 -6.95 6.64
N THR A 221 -5.58 -7.04 7.52
CA THR A 221 -5.23 -5.98 8.49
C THR A 221 -4.98 -4.61 7.86
N LEU A 222 -4.05 -4.52 6.90
CA LEU A 222 -3.63 -3.29 6.24
C LEU A 222 -4.05 -3.32 4.77
N TYR A 223 -5.07 -2.52 4.45
CA TYR A 223 -5.53 -2.32 3.09
C TYR A 223 -4.79 -1.14 2.45
N ASP A 224 -3.63 -1.44 1.91
CA ASP A 224 -2.80 -0.55 1.10
C ASP A 224 -3.39 -0.41 -0.33
N HIS A 225 -4.53 0.27 -0.39
CA HIS A 225 -5.46 0.17 -1.51
C HIS A 225 -4.93 0.80 -2.81
N VAL A 226 -4.57 2.09 -2.78
CA VAL A 226 -4.07 2.82 -3.96
C VAL A 226 -3.29 4.07 -3.55
N GLY A 227 -2.21 4.38 -4.26
CA GLY A 227 -1.32 5.52 -4.01
C GLY A 227 0.12 5.09 -3.74
N ARG A 228 1.02 6.06 -3.61
CA ARG A 228 2.41 5.88 -3.19
C ARG A 228 2.53 6.02 -1.68
N HIS A 229 3.05 4.99 -1.02
CA HIS A 229 3.11 4.96 0.44
C HIS A 229 4.49 4.56 0.96
N TYR A 230 4.83 5.12 2.12
CA TYR A 230 6.06 4.82 2.82
C TYR A 230 5.77 4.42 4.26
N TYR A 231 6.18 3.21 4.63
CA TYR A 231 6.06 2.70 5.99
C TYR A 231 7.48 2.53 6.54
N LYS A 232 7.81 3.26 7.60
CA LYS A 232 9.11 3.23 8.23
C LYS A 232 8.98 2.78 9.68
N ASP A 233 9.78 1.80 10.08
CA ASP A 233 9.88 1.32 11.46
C ASP A 233 8.50 0.93 12.05
N CYS A 234 7.59 0.44 11.19
CA CYS A 234 6.24 0.06 11.59
C CYS A 234 6.17 -1.41 12.02
N TYR A 235 5.20 -1.72 12.89
CA TYR A 235 4.82 -3.09 13.23
C TYR A 235 3.50 -3.44 12.54
N ILE A 236 3.44 -4.55 11.83
CA ILE A 236 2.23 -4.99 11.11
C ILE A 236 1.95 -6.44 11.48
N GLU A 237 0.75 -6.71 11.99
CA GLU A 237 0.34 -8.03 12.46
C GLU A 237 -0.91 -8.54 11.75
N GLY A 238 -0.91 -9.82 11.39
CA GLY A 238 -2.10 -10.46 10.85
C GLY A 238 -1.89 -11.91 10.44
N SER A 239 -2.82 -12.45 9.68
CA SER A 239 -2.91 -13.88 9.37
C SER A 239 -2.95 -14.13 7.86
N VAL A 240 -4.10 -13.93 7.23
CA VAL A 240 -4.32 -14.11 5.79
C VAL A 240 -4.39 -12.74 5.13
N ASP A 241 -3.61 -12.58 4.07
CA ASP A 241 -3.58 -11.40 3.18
C ASP A 241 -3.47 -10.08 3.96
N PHE A 242 -2.72 -10.08 5.06
CA PHE A 242 -2.83 -9.00 6.03
C PHE A 242 -2.13 -7.70 5.61
N ILE A 243 -1.37 -7.73 4.50
CA ILE A 243 -0.98 -6.54 3.73
C ILE A 243 -1.45 -6.75 2.29
N PHE A 244 -2.48 -6.02 1.87
CA PHE A 244 -3.11 -6.24 0.56
C PHE A 244 -3.55 -4.94 -0.09
N GLY A 245 -3.81 -4.99 -1.40
CA GLY A 245 -4.17 -3.82 -2.19
C GLY A 245 -3.26 -3.61 -3.40
N ASN A 246 -3.39 -2.45 -4.05
CA ASN A 246 -2.67 -2.09 -5.26
C ASN A 246 -1.81 -0.83 -5.09
N GLY A 247 -1.35 -0.54 -3.86
CA GLY A 247 -0.40 0.54 -3.61
C GLY A 247 0.97 0.35 -4.28
N LEU A 248 1.68 1.45 -4.46
CA LEU A 248 3.11 1.51 -4.76
C LEU A 248 3.84 1.84 -3.46
N SER A 249 4.27 0.80 -2.74
CA SER A 249 4.60 0.94 -1.32
C SER A 249 5.95 0.38 -0.95
N LEU A 250 6.72 1.20 -0.22
CA LEU A 250 7.99 0.82 0.38
C LEU A 250 7.80 0.66 1.90
N PHE A 251 8.07 -0.54 2.38
CA PHE A 251 8.16 -0.89 3.79
C PHE A 251 9.63 -0.99 4.16
N GLU A 252 10.13 -0.06 4.98
CA GLU A 252 11.53 0.01 5.38
C GLU A 252 11.66 -0.19 6.89
N GLY A 253 12.55 -1.10 7.32
CA GLY A 253 12.79 -1.35 8.75
C GLY A 253 11.58 -1.91 9.51
N CYS A 254 10.54 -2.36 8.80
CA CYS A 254 9.30 -2.79 9.43
C CYS A 254 9.40 -4.21 10.02
N HIS A 255 8.69 -4.44 11.11
CA HIS A 255 8.48 -5.76 11.69
C HIS A 255 7.09 -6.28 11.29
N VAL A 256 7.09 -7.34 10.49
CA VAL A 256 5.88 -8.01 10.01
C VAL A 256 5.71 -9.32 10.79
N HIS A 257 4.61 -9.44 11.53
CA HIS A 257 4.37 -10.54 12.47
C HIS A 257 3.11 -11.32 12.12
N ALA A 258 3.27 -12.60 11.76
CA ALA A 258 2.15 -13.48 11.47
C ALA A 258 1.56 -14.09 12.75
N ILE A 259 0.24 -14.06 12.88
CA ILE A 259 -0.53 -14.72 13.94
C ILE A 259 -1.39 -15.86 13.36
N ALA A 260 -0.93 -16.50 12.28
CA ALA A 260 -1.63 -17.60 11.66
C ALA A 260 -1.59 -18.86 12.54
N GLN A 261 -2.70 -19.59 12.61
CA GLN A 261 -2.75 -20.89 13.31
C GLN A 261 -2.27 -22.03 12.41
N ASN A 262 -2.80 -22.13 11.20
CA ASN A 262 -2.45 -23.20 10.24
C ASN A 262 -1.65 -22.63 9.08
N TYR A 263 -2.31 -21.87 8.21
CA TYR A 263 -1.71 -21.20 7.08
C TYR A 263 -2.05 -19.70 7.10
N GLY A 264 -1.10 -18.89 6.66
CA GLY A 264 -1.27 -17.46 6.47
C GLY A 264 -0.66 -17.00 5.16
N ALA A 265 -0.91 -15.74 4.85
CA ALA A 265 -0.26 -15.05 3.74
C ALA A 265 0.06 -13.62 4.16
N LEU A 266 1.33 -13.24 4.02
CA LEU A 266 1.79 -11.91 4.37
C LEU A 266 1.21 -10.87 3.41
N THR A 267 1.39 -11.11 2.11
CA THR A 267 0.90 -10.19 1.07
C THR A 267 -0.21 -10.77 0.19
N ALA A 268 -1.11 -9.91 -0.27
CA ALA A 268 -1.98 -10.14 -1.41
C ALA A 268 -1.99 -8.90 -2.32
N GLN A 269 -0.94 -8.74 -3.12
CA GLN A 269 -0.78 -7.55 -3.96
C GLN A 269 -1.63 -7.67 -5.24
N GLY A 270 -2.37 -6.60 -5.55
CA GLY A 270 -3.49 -6.56 -6.49
C GLY A 270 -3.20 -5.97 -7.87
N ARG A 271 -1.94 -5.82 -8.29
CA ARG A 271 -1.58 -5.24 -9.60
C ARG A 271 -2.22 -6.02 -10.75
N GLY A 272 -2.97 -5.31 -11.58
CA GLY A 272 -3.86 -5.89 -12.59
C GLY A 272 -3.30 -5.90 -14.01
N SER A 273 -2.24 -5.14 -14.29
CA SER A 273 -1.69 -5.00 -15.64
C SER A 273 -0.20 -4.65 -15.66
N LEU A 274 0.47 -4.87 -16.79
CA LEU A 274 1.85 -4.41 -17.04
C LEU A 274 1.98 -2.88 -17.06
N LEU A 275 0.88 -2.16 -17.31
CA LEU A 275 0.85 -0.70 -17.44
C LEU A 275 0.85 0.00 -16.08
N GLU A 276 0.44 -0.70 -15.03
CA GLU A 276 0.56 -0.23 -13.65
C GLU A 276 2.01 -0.37 -13.17
N ASP A 277 2.49 0.60 -12.42
CA ASP A 277 3.80 0.65 -11.78
C ASP A 277 3.72 0.37 -10.28
N THR A 278 2.62 -0.20 -9.80
CA THR A 278 2.37 -0.53 -8.39
C THR A 278 3.11 -1.78 -7.90
N GLY A 279 3.15 -2.01 -6.59
CA GLY A 279 3.85 -3.14 -6.00
C GLY A 279 4.28 -2.88 -4.57
N PHE A 280 4.61 -3.94 -3.85
CA PHE A 280 5.12 -3.85 -2.48
C PHE A 280 6.59 -4.21 -2.42
N SER A 281 7.40 -3.39 -1.76
CA SER A 281 8.81 -3.65 -1.51
C SER A 281 9.11 -3.59 -0.01
N PHE A 282 9.67 -4.65 0.54
CA PHE A 282 10.07 -4.78 1.94
C PHE A 282 11.60 -4.76 2.02
N VAL A 283 12.16 -3.76 2.68
CA VAL A 283 13.60 -3.49 2.72
C VAL A 283 14.07 -3.40 4.16
N ASN A 284 15.08 -4.20 4.52
CA ASN A 284 15.59 -4.29 5.91
C ASN A 284 14.49 -4.64 6.93
N CYS A 285 13.48 -5.39 6.51
CA CYS A 285 12.37 -5.79 7.36
C CYS A 285 12.68 -7.07 8.14
N LYS A 286 11.79 -7.41 9.07
CA LYS A 286 11.78 -8.70 9.77
C LYS A 286 10.42 -9.36 9.60
N VAL A 287 10.41 -10.64 9.20
CA VAL A 287 9.21 -11.49 9.16
C VAL A 287 9.34 -12.58 10.21
N THR A 288 8.38 -12.61 11.14
CA THR A 288 8.31 -13.58 12.26
C THR A 288 6.87 -14.02 12.47
N GLY A 289 6.63 -14.93 13.41
CA GLY A 289 5.26 -15.21 13.86
C GLY A 289 5.01 -16.68 14.07
N SER A 290 3.77 -17.09 13.81
CA SER A 290 3.28 -18.46 13.93
C SER A 290 2.62 -18.97 12.65
N GLY A 291 2.45 -20.29 12.57
CA GLY A 291 1.81 -20.97 11.45
C GLY A 291 2.71 -21.10 10.23
N ALA A 292 2.16 -21.67 9.16
CA ALA A 292 2.83 -21.79 7.86
C ALA A 292 2.51 -20.56 6.99
N LEU A 293 3.49 -19.72 6.71
CA LEU A 293 3.29 -18.42 6.08
C LEU A 293 3.76 -18.41 4.62
N TYR A 294 2.86 -18.05 3.70
CA TYR A 294 3.27 -17.59 2.37
C TYR A 294 3.75 -16.13 2.46
N LEU A 295 4.85 -15.81 1.77
CA LEU A 295 5.31 -14.43 1.58
C LEU A 295 4.29 -13.59 0.80
N GLY A 296 3.57 -14.23 -0.11
CA GLY A 296 2.50 -13.58 -0.85
C GLY A 296 1.64 -14.52 -1.68
N ARG A 297 0.44 -14.05 -1.97
CA ARG A 297 -0.48 -14.66 -2.93
C ARG A 297 -0.82 -13.65 -4.02
N ALA A 298 -0.85 -14.12 -5.26
CA ALA A 298 -1.04 -13.26 -6.42
C ALA A 298 -2.49 -12.85 -6.57
N TRP A 299 -3.03 -11.94 -5.76
CA TRP A 299 -4.42 -11.48 -5.88
C TRP A 299 -4.67 -10.84 -7.26
N GLY A 300 -3.77 -9.96 -7.69
CA GLY A 300 -3.71 -9.44 -9.06
C GLY A 300 -2.96 -10.35 -10.03
N THR A 301 -3.30 -10.31 -11.31
CA THR A 301 -2.65 -11.12 -12.36
C THR A 301 -1.21 -10.68 -12.63
N PHE A 302 -0.84 -9.44 -12.32
CA PHE A 302 0.53 -8.90 -12.45
C PHE A 302 1.13 -8.56 -11.08
N SER A 303 0.69 -9.27 -10.04
CA SER A 303 1.09 -9.07 -8.64
C SER A 303 2.60 -8.90 -8.51
N ARG A 304 3.03 -7.87 -7.77
CA ARG A 304 4.45 -7.54 -7.63
C ARG A 304 4.84 -7.33 -6.17
N VAL A 305 5.75 -8.17 -5.67
CA VAL A 305 6.23 -8.15 -4.28
C VAL A 305 7.72 -8.46 -4.23
N ILE A 306 8.48 -7.62 -3.54
CA ILE A 306 9.93 -7.77 -3.38
C ILE A 306 10.27 -7.80 -1.89
N PHE A 307 11.10 -8.76 -1.47
CA PHE A 307 11.76 -8.76 -0.17
C PHE A 307 13.27 -8.60 -0.36
N ALA A 308 13.84 -7.59 0.26
CA ALA A 308 15.27 -7.26 0.18
C ALA A 308 15.86 -7.09 1.58
N TYR A 309 17.00 -7.72 1.83
CA TYR A 309 17.68 -7.67 3.13
C TYR A 309 16.77 -8.00 4.32
N THR A 310 15.73 -8.80 4.07
CA THR A 310 14.70 -9.08 5.05
C THR A 310 15.04 -10.36 5.79
N TYR A 311 15.00 -10.32 7.12
CA TYR A 311 15.09 -11.52 7.94
C TYR A 311 13.77 -12.29 7.88
N MET A 312 13.81 -13.59 7.66
CA MET A 312 12.66 -14.49 7.58
C MET A 312 12.82 -15.65 8.57
N ASP A 313 11.89 -15.74 9.51
CA ASP A 313 11.83 -16.84 10.46
C ASP A 313 11.40 -18.17 9.81
N ASN A 314 11.53 -19.29 10.52
CA ASN A 314 11.32 -20.64 9.96
C ASN A 314 9.85 -20.98 9.66
N ILE A 315 8.94 -20.01 9.78
CA ILE A 315 7.53 -20.11 9.45
C ILE A 315 7.24 -20.00 7.95
N ILE A 316 8.19 -19.51 7.15
CA ILE A 316 7.97 -19.34 5.71
C ILE A 316 7.89 -20.72 5.04
N VAL A 317 6.78 -20.98 4.35
CA VAL A 317 6.63 -22.22 3.58
C VAL A 317 7.72 -22.31 2.51
N PRO A 318 8.33 -23.49 2.26
CA PRO A 318 9.44 -23.61 1.31
C PRO A 318 9.13 -23.03 -0.08
N LYS A 319 7.91 -23.28 -0.60
CA LYS A 319 7.42 -22.71 -1.86
C LYS A 319 7.41 -21.17 -1.88
N GLY A 320 7.24 -20.53 -0.72
CA GLY A 320 7.22 -19.08 -0.52
C GLY A 320 5.97 -18.37 -1.02
N TRP A 321 5.46 -18.73 -2.20
CA TRP A 321 4.44 -17.97 -2.92
C TRP A 321 3.28 -18.84 -3.40
N TYR A 322 2.12 -18.23 -3.60
CA TYR A 322 0.93 -18.90 -4.13
C TYR A 322 0.35 -18.14 -5.33
N ASN A 323 0.15 -18.82 -6.44
CA ASN A 323 -0.34 -18.26 -7.71
C ASN A 323 -1.86 -18.03 -7.74
N TRP A 324 -2.53 -18.00 -6.57
CA TRP A 324 -3.99 -17.89 -6.46
C TRP A 324 -4.77 -19.05 -7.09
N GLY A 325 -4.13 -20.20 -7.36
CA GLY A 325 -4.72 -21.34 -8.05
C GLY A 325 -4.80 -21.17 -9.57
N ASP A 326 -4.11 -20.18 -10.14
CA ASP A 326 -4.14 -19.84 -11.56
C ASP A 326 -2.71 -19.86 -12.15
N PRO A 327 -2.34 -20.93 -12.88
CA PRO A 327 -1.01 -21.06 -13.49
C PRO A 327 -0.65 -19.93 -14.46
N ASN A 328 -1.62 -19.22 -15.04
CA ASN A 328 -1.32 -18.11 -15.95
C ASN A 328 -0.61 -16.95 -15.24
N ARG A 329 -0.83 -16.79 -13.92
CA ARG A 329 -0.19 -15.74 -13.12
C ARG A 329 1.32 -15.97 -12.98
N GLU A 330 1.77 -17.22 -13.09
CA GLU A 330 3.19 -17.57 -13.01
C GLU A 330 4.02 -16.92 -14.13
N LEU A 331 3.38 -16.56 -15.24
CA LEU A 331 4.03 -15.90 -16.38
C LEU A 331 4.18 -14.39 -16.20
N THR A 332 3.39 -13.79 -15.31
CA THR A 332 3.16 -12.32 -15.28
C THR A 332 3.46 -11.67 -13.94
N VAL A 333 3.43 -12.43 -12.84
CA VAL A 333 3.79 -11.94 -11.51
C VAL A 333 5.29 -11.65 -11.40
N PHE A 334 5.63 -10.72 -10.50
CA PHE A 334 7.01 -10.41 -10.18
C PHE A 334 7.27 -10.56 -8.68
N TYR A 335 7.73 -11.75 -8.29
CA TYR A 335 8.09 -12.05 -6.90
C TYR A 335 9.58 -12.27 -6.74
N GLY A 336 10.20 -11.40 -5.95
CA GLY A 336 11.65 -11.33 -5.80
C GLY A 336 12.11 -11.45 -4.35
N GLN A 337 13.20 -12.20 -4.14
CA GLN A 337 13.99 -12.15 -2.91
C GLN A 337 15.40 -11.66 -3.23
N TYR A 338 15.94 -10.77 -2.41
CA TYR A 338 17.30 -10.25 -2.56
C TYR A 338 18.01 -10.24 -1.21
N LYS A 339 19.09 -11.01 -1.08
CA LYS A 339 19.95 -11.06 0.12
C LYS A 339 19.16 -11.17 1.44
N CYS A 340 18.08 -11.96 1.43
CA CYS A 340 17.28 -12.24 2.62
C CYS A 340 17.99 -13.26 3.53
N SER A 341 17.79 -13.15 4.83
CA SER A 341 18.49 -13.96 5.84
C SER A 341 17.52 -14.66 6.78
N GLY A 342 18.03 -15.56 7.62
CA GLY A 342 17.21 -16.33 8.57
C GLY A 342 16.76 -17.69 8.04
N PRO A 343 16.25 -18.55 8.92
CA PRO A 343 15.96 -19.95 8.59
C PRO A 343 14.86 -20.13 7.53
N GLY A 344 13.97 -19.15 7.36
CA GLY A 344 12.93 -19.16 6.32
C GLY A 344 13.36 -18.58 4.97
N SER A 345 14.58 -18.01 4.84
CA SER A 345 14.95 -17.26 3.63
C SER A 345 15.48 -18.08 2.47
N SER A 346 15.79 -19.37 2.68
CA SER A 346 16.38 -20.24 1.67
C SER A 346 15.57 -20.23 0.36
N PHE A 347 16.26 -19.95 -0.75
CA PHE A 347 15.64 -19.92 -2.07
C PHE A 347 15.46 -21.31 -2.69
N ALA A 348 16.23 -22.31 -2.26
CA ALA A 348 16.31 -23.63 -2.90
C ALA A 348 14.99 -24.43 -2.98
N GLY A 349 13.95 -24.02 -2.23
CA GLY A 349 12.62 -24.65 -2.25
C GLY A 349 11.51 -23.78 -2.84
N ARG A 350 11.84 -22.58 -3.34
CA ARG A 350 10.85 -21.62 -3.85
C ARG A 350 10.24 -22.12 -5.16
N VAL A 351 9.03 -21.65 -5.44
CA VAL A 351 8.40 -21.86 -6.76
C VAL A 351 9.28 -21.36 -7.89
N SER A 352 9.32 -22.09 -9.01
CA SER A 352 10.22 -21.81 -10.15
C SER A 352 9.95 -20.50 -10.86
N TRP A 353 8.77 -19.90 -10.67
CA TRP A 353 8.35 -18.62 -11.22
C TRP A 353 8.62 -17.42 -10.29
N SER A 354 9.24 -17.66 -9.12
CA SER A 354 9.81 -16.60 -8.29
C SER A 354 11.30 -16.41 -8.61
N ARG A 355 11.90 -15.31 -8.14
CA ARG A 355 13.25 -14.90 -8.55
C ARG A 355 14.14 -14.62 -7.35
N GLU A 356 15.34 -15.17 -7.38
CA GLU A 356 16.44 -14.67 -6.56
C GLU A 356 17.10 -13.54 -7.35
N LEU A 357 16.94 -12.31 -6.86
CA LEU A 357 17.32 -11.12 -7.61
C LEU A 357 18.83 -10.90 -7.52
N THR A 358 19.42 -10.43 -8.61
CA THR A 358 20.75 -9.83 -8.62
C THR A 358 20.73 -8.41 -8.07
N ASP A 359 21.91 -7.85 -7.76
CA ASP A 359 22.07 -6.45 -7.33
C ASP A 359 21.41 -5.47 -8.32
N ALA A 360 21.54 -5.73 -9.63
CA ALA A 360 20.98 -4.90 -10.68
C ALA A 360 19.44 -5.01 -10.78
N GLU A 361 18.89 -6.20 -10.53
CA GLU A 361 17.43 -6.43 -10.49
C GLU A 361 16.78 -5.80 -9.26
N ALA A 362 17.45 -5.85 -8.12
CA ALA A 362 16.93 -5.34 -6.86
C ALA A 362 16.97 -3.81 -6.78
N LYS A 363 17.99 -3.17 -7.37
CA LYS A 363 18.26 -1.72 -7.28
C LYS A 363 17.02 -0.80 -7.39
N PRO A 364 16.09 -0.96 -8.35
CA PRO A 364 14.95 -0.04 -8.46
C PRO A 364 13.89 -0.21 -7.37
N PHE A 365 13.90 -1.33 -6.63
CA PHE A 365 12.89 -1.64 -5.60
C PHE A 365 13.34 -1.31 -4.19
N ILE A 366 14.65 -1.10 -3.96
CA ILE A 366 15.24 -1.08 -2.60
C ILE A 366 15.57 0.32 -2.07
N SER A 367 15.03 1.37 -2.69
CA SER A 367 15.28 2.75 -2.27
C SER A 367 14.01 3.59 -2.40
N LEU A 368 14.03 4.80 -1.84
CA LEU A 368 12.94 5.77 -1.97
C LEU A 368 12.54 6.05 -3.42
N ASN A 369 13.44 5.87 -4.39
CA ASN A 369 13.12 6.04 -5.81
C ASN A 369 12.01 5.09 -6.29
N PHE A 370 11.81 3.94 -5.64
CA PHE A 370 10.72 3.01 -5.98
C PHE A 370 9.34 3.66 -5.89
N ILE A 371 9.19 4.64 -4.99
CA ILE A 371 7.92 5.32 -4.69
C ILE A 371 8.00 6.83 -5.00
N ASP A 372 8.96 7.24 -5.83
CA ASP A 372 9.32 8.66 -6.06
C ASP A 372 9.54 9.45 -4.76
N GLY A 373 10.00 8.77 -3.70
CA GLY A 373 10.01 9.28 -2.34
C GLY A 373 10.84 10.56 -2.18
N SER A 374 11.87 10.75 -3.00
CA SER A 374 12.65 12.00 -3.02
C SER A 374 11.83 13.25 -3.35
N GLU A 375 10.66 13.10 -3.98
CA GLU A 375 9.79 14.22 -4.36
C GLU A 375 8.89 14.68 -3.19
N TRP A 376 8.54 13.78 -2.27
CA TRP A 376 7.48 14.03 -1.28
C TRP A 376 7.83 13.61 0.16
N ILE A 377 8.95 12.92 0.36
CA ILE A 377 9.53 12.57 1.66
C ILE A 377 10.81 13.39 1.80
N THR A 378 10.80 14.43 2.64
CA THR A 378 12.06 15.10 3.01
C THR A 378 12.68 14.42 4.21
N LEU A 379 14.02 14.50 4.33
CA LEU A 379 14.81 13.96 5.44
C LEU A 379 14.29 14.37 6.84
N ASP A 380 13.59 15.50 6.97
CA ASP A 380 13.03 16.00 8.24
C ASP A 380 11.85 15.16 8.79
N ILE A 381 11.24 14.32 7.94
CA ILE A 381 10.25 13.32 8.39
C ILE A 381 10.93 12.23 9.23
N SER A 382 12.24 12.02 9.06
CA SER A 382 13.03 10.99 9.73
C SER A 382 13.89 11.48 10.89
N ALA A 383 13.89 12.79 11.19
CA ALA A 383 14.59 13.30 12.36
C ALA A 383 13.79 12.98 13.63
N PRO A 384 14.40 12.35 14.66
CA PRO A 384 13.82 12.41 15.99
C PRO A 384 13.77 13.89 16.39
N TYR A 385 12.58 14.40 16.67
CA TYR A 385 12.48 15.67 17.39
C TYR A 385 13.11 15.42 18.77
N ASN A 386 14.31 15.97 18.97
CA ASN A 386 15.02 15.97 20.26
C ASN A 386 14.15 16.56 21.38
#